data_AF-A0A7X1FMN6-F1
#
_entry.id   AF-A0A7X1FMN6-F1
#
_cell.length_a   1.000
_cell.length_b   1.000
_cell.length_c   1.000
_cell.angle_alpha   90.00
_cell.angle_beta   90.00
_cell.angle_gamma   90.00
#
_symmetry.space_group_name_H-M   'P 1'
#
loop_
_entity.id
_entity.type
_entity.pdbx_description
1 polymer ?
#
loop_
_entity_poly.entity_id
_entity_poly.type
_entity_poly.pdbx_seq_one_letter_code
_entity_poly.pdbx_strand_id
1 'polypeptide(L)'
;MMRLLAAALLVATSPVMAETILVEPGDGHRFVGDKFNAREVNQVLYEDRPCKLPLVNAKHMREYSTKSIAIPMKACWGRLIGGDVAIILENGDSWKSPEIAYVTTSVDKNGSGVVTKSFYKKKN
;
A
#
# COMPACT_ATOMS: atom_id res chain seq x y z
N MET A 1 -49.00 7.17 -32.12
CA MET A 1 -48.42 5.98 -31.46
C MET A 1 -47.07 6.37 -30.86
N MET A 2 -47.00 6.44 -29.53
CA MET A 2 -45.83 6.89 -28.76
C MET A 2 -44.89 5.70 -28.56
N ARG A 3 -43.69 5.70 -29.16
CA ARG A 3 -42.62 4.75 -28.83
C ARG A 3 -41.72 5.39 -27.77
N LEU A 4 -41.98 5.09 -26.51
CA LEU A 4 -41.08 5.41 -25.39
C LEU A 4 -39.89 4.44 -25.44
N LEU A 5 -38.74 4.92 -25.92
CA LEU A 5 -37.45 4.24 -25.76
C LEU A 5 -36.87 4.64 -24.40
N ALA A 6 -37.06 3.79 -23.41
CA ALA A 6 -36.36 3.89 -22.13
C ALA A 6 -34.89 3.46 -22.33
N ALA A 7 -33.98 4.42 -22.44
CA ALA A 7 -32.56 4.17 -22.39
C ALA A 7 -32.15 3.92 -20.92
N ALA A 8 -31.92 2.66 -20.57
CA ALA A 8 -31.33 2.31 -19.29
C ALA A 8 -29.88 2.80 -19.25
N LEU A 9 -29.62 3.88 -18.49
CA LEU A 9 -28.27 4.26 -18.09
C LEU A 9 -27.74 3.19 -17.15
N LEU A 10 -26.96 2.24 -17.69
CA LEU A 10 -26.03 1.44 -16.91
C LEU A 10 -24.94 2.38 -16.41
N VAL A 11 -25.12 2.92 -15.20
CA VAL A 11 -24.04 3.57 -14.46
C VAL A 11 -23.04 2.47 -14.14
N ALA A 12 -22.01 2.33 -14.97
CA ALA A 12 -20.87 1.48 -14.68
C ALA A 12 -20.19 2.05 -13.43
N THR A 13 -20.47 1.46 -12.28
CA THR A 13 -19.63 1.62 -11.09
C THR A 13 -18.32 0.92 -11.39
N SER A 14 -17.40 1.62 -12.06
CA SER A 14 -16.02 1.17 -12.19
C SER A 14 -15.55 0.85 -10.77
N PRO A 15 -15.07 -0.36 -10.46
CA PRO A 15 -14.40 -0.59 -9.19
C PRO A 15 -13.29 0.46 -9.14
N VAL A 16 -13.42 1.39 -8.20
CA VAL A 16 -12.34 2.32 -7.89
C VAL A 16 -11.14 1.43 -7.61
N MET A 17 -10.17 1.41 -8.53
CA MET A 17 -9.01 0.54 -8.48
C MET A 17 -8.30 0.84 -7.16
N ALA A 18 -8.55 0.00 -6.17
CA ALA A 18 -7.95 0.14 -4.87
C ALA A 18 -6.59 -0.53 -4.93
N GLU A 19 -5.56 0.20 -4.56
CA GLU A 19 -4.21 -0.31 -4.46
C GLU A 19 -4.01 -0.94 -3.07
N THR A 20 -3.30 -2.07 -3.02
CA THR A 20 -2.93 -2.68 -1.73
C THR A 20 -1.55 -2.19 -1.32
N ILE A 21 -1.46 -1.69 -0.10
CA ILE A 21 -0.19 -1.23 0.49
C ILE A 21 0.02 -1.83 1.88
N LEU A 22 1.28 -1.98 2.28
CA LEU A 22 1.67 -2.18 3.67
C LEU A 22 2.15 -0.84 4.25
N VAL A 23 1.67 -0.53 5.45
CA VAL A 23 1.97 0.72 6.16
C VAL A 23 2.43 0.38 7.56
N GLU A 24 3.42 1.12 8.05
CA GLU A 24 3.78 1.05 9.45
C GLU A 24 2.65 1.65 10.32
N PRO A 25 2.10 0.92 11.31
CA PRO A 25 0.85 1.27 12.00
C PRO A 25 0.84 2.60 12.76
N GLY A 26 2.01 3.17 13.07
CA GLY A 26 2.20 4.50 13.66
C GLY A 26 1.21 4.92 14.76
N ASP A 27 0.86 6.20 14.78
CA ASP A 27 0.03 6.88 15.79
C ASP A 27 -1.48 6.63 15.67
N GLY A 28 -1.94 5.50 15.10
CA GLY A 28 -3.34 5.11 15.29
C GLY A 28 -4.04 4.35 14.16
N HIS A 29 -3.34 3.96 13.10
CA HIS A 29 -3.94 3.21 11.98
C HIS A 29 -3.64 1.72 12.12
N ARG A 30 -3.95 1.17 13.30
CA ARG A 30 -3.45 -0.15 13.70
C ARG A 30 -4.46 -1.24 13.47
N PHE A 31 -5.75 -0.94 13.46
CA PHE A 31 -6.78 -1.96 13.56
C PHE A 31 -7.60 -2.05 12.27
N VAL A 32 -8.11 -3.25 11.99
CA VAL A 32 -8.99 -3.47 10.85
C VAL A 32 -10.20 -2.52 10.91
N GLY A 33 -10.48 -1.87 9.78
CA GLY A 33 -11.53 -0.86 9.63
C GLY A 33 -11.08 0.57 9.96
N ASP A 34 -9.90 0.77 10.54
CA ASP A 34 -9.36 2.11 10.74
C ASP A 34 -9.16 2.79 9.38
N LYS A 35 -9.58 4.05 9.29
CA LYS A 35 -9.50 4.88 8.08
C LYS A 35 -8.44 5.94 8.25
N PHE A 36 -7.72 6.23 7.18
CA PHE A 36 -6.69 7.26 7.19
C PHE A 36 -6.41 7.80 5.79
N ASN A 37 -5.68 8.91 5.73
CA ASN A 37 -5.16 9.44 4.49
C ASN A 37 -3.78 8.80 4.21
N ALA A 38 -3.71 7.91 3.22
CA ALA A 38 -2.46 7.27 2.81
C ALA A 38 -1.41 8.25 2.28
N ARG A 39 -1.78 9.52 2.04
CA ARG A 39 -0.80 10.58 1.71
C ARG A 39 -0.12 11.16 2.95
N GLU A 40 -0.60 10.88 4.16
CA GLU A 40 0.01 11.38 5.40
C GLU A 40 1.00 10.37 5.99
N VAL A 41 1.06 9.16 5.46
CA VAL A 41 1.96 8.14 5.97
C VAL A 41 3.38 8.35 5.46
N ASN A 42 4.34 8.13 6.36
CA ASN A 42 5.75 8.38 6.11
C ASN A 42 6.41 7.35 5.21
N GLN A 43 5.88 6.13 5.20
CA GLN A 43 6.48 4.96 4.56
C GLN A 43 5.37 4.10 3.96
N VAL A 44 5.51 3.74 2.69
CA VAL A 44 4.52 2.94 1.94
C VAL A 44 5.22 1.84 1.17
N LEU A 45 4.83 0.60 1.45
CA LEU A 45 5.27 -0.59 0.73
C LEU A 45 4.14 -0.98 -0.23
N TYR A 46 4.28 -0.68 -1.52
CA TYR A 46 3.24 -0.99 -2.51
C TYR A 46 3.31 -2.47 -2.90
N GLU A 47 2.17 -3.17 -2.98
CA GLU A 47 2.15 -4.60 -3.35
C GLU A 47 2.27 -4.82 -4.86
N ASP A 48 1.71 -3.90 -5.64
CA ASP A 48 1.50 -4.11 -7.09
C ASP A 48 2.47 -3.31 -7.96
N ARG A 49 3.10 -2.26 -7.40
CA ARG A 49 4.02 -1.41 -8.15
C ARG A 49 5.39 -2.08 -8.29
N PRO A 50 5.93 -2.21 -9.51
CA PRO A 50 7.23 -2.84 -9.72
C PRO A 50 8.36 -1.99 -9.13
N CYS A 51 9.38 -2.66 -8.59
CA CYS A 51 10.65 -2.03 -8.26
C CYS A 51 11.33 -1.47 -9.52
N LYS A 52 11.84 -0.22 -9.44
CA LYS A 52 12.53 0.46 -10.53
C LYS A 52 14.04 0.64 -10.31
N LEU A 53 14.56 0.14 -9.19
CA LEU A 53 16.00 0.17 -8.93
C LEU A 53 16.72 -0.90 -9.79
N PRO A 54 17.97 -0.64 -10.22
CA PRO A 54 18.74 -1.56 -11.04
C PRO A 54 19.33 -2.72 -10.20
N LEU A 55 18.48 -3.44 -9.48
CA LEU A 55 18.86 -4.59 -8.64
C LEU A 55 18.74 -5.89 -9.44
N VAL A 56 19.68 -6.83 -9.23
CA VAL A 56 19.68 -8.15 -9.89
C VAL A 56 18.33 -8.87 -9.73
N ASN A 57 17.72 -8.76 -8.56
CA ASN A 57 16.43 -9.40 -8.23
C ASN A 57 15.25 -8.42 -8.22
N ALA A 58 15.35 -7.26 -8.88
CA ALA A 58 14.29 -6.23 -8.89
C ALA A 58 12.92 -6.77 -9.32
N LYS A 59 12.87 -7.78 -10.22
CA LYS A 59 11.63 -8.44 -10.67
C LYS A 59 10.81 -9.08 -9.54
N HIS A 60 11.47 -9.46 -8.44
CA HIS A 60 10.83 -10.05 -7.27
C HIS A 60 10.53 -9.01 -6.18
N MET A 61 10.84 -7.74 -6.44
CA MET A 61 10.65 -6.64 -5.50
C MET A 61 9.55 -5.69 -5.98
N ARG A 62 9.15 -4.79 -5.10
CA ARG A 62 8.12 -3.78 -5.31
C ARG A 62 8.58 -2.41 -4.86
N GLU A 63 7.86 -1.39 -5.31
CA GLU A 63 8.14 0.01 -4.96
C GLU A 63 7.94 0.24 -3.47
N TYR A 64 8.93 0.89 -2.85
CA TYR A 64 8.86 1.43 -1.50
C TYR A 64 9.04 2.96 -1.58
N SER A 65 8.15 3.71 -0.93
CA SER A 65 8.14 5.17 -0.95
C SER A 65 8.26 5.74 0.46
N THR A 66 9.16 6.71 0.64
CA THR A 66 9.35 7.44 1.89
C THR A 66 9.00 8.92 1.73
N LYS A 67 8.19 9.47 2.63
CA LYS A 67 7.94 10.92 2.75
C LYS A 67 8.77 11.57 3.86
N SER A 68 9.14 10.81 4.88
CA SER A 68 9.79 11.36 6.10
C SER A 68 11.28 11.68 5.94
N ILE A 69 11.91 11.31 4.83
CA ILE A 69 13.32 11.61 4.60
C ILE A 69 13.38 12.98 3.89
N ALA A 70 14.21 13.89 4.39
CA ALA A 70 14.38 15.25 3.85
C ALA A 70 14.69 15.27 2.33
N ILE A 71 15.13 14.13 1.80
CA ILE A 71 15.27 13.85 0.37
C ILE A 71 14.39 12.63 0.08
N PRO A 72 13.39 12.73 -0.82
CA PRO A 72 12.61 11.56 -1.22
C PRO A 72 13.53 10.55 -1.90
N MET A 73 13.81 9.45 -1.22
CA MET A 73 14.67 8.39 -1.73
C MET A 73 13.84 7.34 -2.46
N LYS A 74 14.33 6.87 -3.60
CA LYS A 74 13.77 5.69 -4.24
C LYS A 74 14.21 4.45 -3.49
N ALA A 75 13.30 3.50 -3.38
CA ALA A 75 13.60 2.26 -2.72
C ALA A 75 12.73 1.12 -3.21
N CYS A 76 13.15 -0.10 -2.91
CA CYS A 76 12.41 -1.30 -3.20
C CYS A 76 12.29 -2.19 -1.97
N TRP A 77 11.20 -2.95 -1.90
CA TRP A 77 11.00 -3.94 -0.86
C TRP A 77 10.61 -5.30 -1.43
N GLY A 78 10.78 -6.37 -0.66
CA GLY A 78 10.33 -7.71 -1.03
C GLY A 78 10.23 -8.64 0.17
N ARG A 79 9.41 -9.69 0.04
CA ARG A 79 9.21 -10.69 1.10
C ARG A 79 10.34 -11.71 1.13
N LEU A 80 10.72 -12.10 2.34
CA LEU A 80 11.64 -13.18 2.61
C LEU A 80 10.87 -14.40 3.13
N ILE A 81 11.44 -15.61 2.94
CA ILE A 81 10.82 -16.88 3.35
C ILE A 81 10.45 -16.90 4.85
N GLY A 82 11.24 -16.23 5.69
CA GLY A 82 11.05 -16.19 7.15
C GLY A 82 9.93 -15.27 7.66
N GLY A 83 9.14 -14.65 6.78
CA GLY A 83 8.09 -13.70 7.19
C GLY A 83 8.59 -12.27 7.46
N ASP A 84 9.84 -12.00 7.13
CA ASP A 84 10.40 -10.65 7.08
C ASP A 84 10.19 -10.02 5.70
N VAL A 85 10.22 -8.70 5.65
CA VAL A 85 10.47 -7.92 4.44
C VAL A 85 11.90 -7.41 4.43
N ALA A 86 12.52 -7.39 3.25
CA ALA A 86 13.77 -6.68 3.01
C ALA A 86 13.45 -5.35 2.32
N ILE A 87 14.06 -4.27 2.78
CA ILE A 87 13.98 -2.95 2.15
C ILE A 87 15.39 -2.55 1.71
N ILE A 88 15.49 -2.05 0.48
CA ILE A 88 16.74 -1.65 -0.18
C ILE A 88 16.54 -0.24 -0.75
N LEU A 89 17.35 0.70 -0.29
CA LEU A 89 17.36 2.07 -0.79
C LEU A 89 18.24 2.19 -2.03
N GLU A 90 18.04 3.25 -2.82
CA GLU A 90 18.83 3.51 -4.03
C GLU A 90 20.33 3.71 -3.79
N ASN A 91 20.72 4.09 -2.57
CA ASN A 91 22.13 4.21 -2.16
C ASN A 91 22.76 2.86 -1.74
N GLY A 92 21.99 1.76 -1.76
CA GLY A 92 22.44 0.42 -1.38
C GLY A 92 22.24 0.07 0.09
N ASP A 93 21.86 1.03 0.94
CA ASP A 93 21.51 0.72 2.33
C ASP A 93 20.30 -0.22 2.37
N SER A 94 20.33 -1.16 3.30
CA SER A 94 19.26 -2.12 3.45
C SER A 94 19.04 -2.55 4.89
N TRP A 95 17.81 -2.95 5.18
CA TRP A 95 17.44 -3.54 6.46
C TRP A 95 16.32 -4.54 6.26
N LYS A 96 16.03 -5.27 7.33
CA LYS A 96 14.92 -6.21 7.41
C LYS A 96 14.00 -5.81 8.55
N SER A 97 12.72 -6.11 8.37
CA SER A 97 11.71 -5.95 9.41
C SER A 97 10.66 -7.06 9.29
N PRO A 98 10.03 -7.47 10.40
CA PRO A 98 8.95 -8.44 10.33
C PRO A 98 7.78 -7.90 9.51
N GLU A 99 7.24 -8.67 8.56
CA GLU A 99 6.07 -8.24 7.77
C GLU A 99 4.85 -7.99 8.67
N ILE A 100 4.74 -8.75 9.75
CA ILE A 100 3.70 -8.64 10.79
C ILE A 100 3.69 -7.26 11.47
N ALA A 101 4.81 -6.53 11.45
CA ALA A 101 4.87 -5.17 12.01
C ALA A 101 4.09 -4.16 11.16
N TYR A 102 3.73 -4.50 9.91
CA TYR A 102 2.96 -3.65 9.02
C TYR A 102 1.46 -4.01 9.03
N VAL A 103 0.62 -3.04 8.71
CA VAL A 103 -0.80 -3.26 8.42
C VAL A 103 -1.05 -3.27 6.93
N THR A 104 -1.90 -4.19 6.45
CA THR A 104 -2.36 -4.18 5.06
C THR A 104 -3.51 -3.20 4.93
N THR A 105 -3.41 -2.32 3.94
CA THR A 105 -4.38 -1.27 3.68
C THR A 105 -4.81 -1.30 2.22
N SER A 106 -6.11 -1.17 2.00
CA SER A 106 -6.70 -0.87 0.68
C SER A 106 -6.80 0.64 0.52
N VAL A 107 -6.21 1.21 -0.52
CA VAL A 107 -6.17 2.66 -0.77
C VAL A 107 -6.83 3.00 -2.09
N ASP A 108 -7.77 3.93 -2.06
CA ASP A 108 -8.44 4.40 -3.27
C ASP A 108 -7.62 5.45 -4.05
N LYS A 109 -8.11 5.83 -5.24
CA LYS A 109 -7.48 6.87 -6.08
C LYS A 109 -7.32 8.24 -5.40
N ASN A 110 -8.13 8.52 -4.37
CA ASN A 110 -8.08 9.77 -3.63
C ASN A 110 -7.07 9.71 -2.48
N GLY A 111 -6.47 8.55 -2.22
CA GLY A 111 -5.57 8.31 -1.10
C GLY A 111 -6.31 7.96 0.20
N SER A 112 -7.60 7.68 0.16
CA SER A 112 -8.33 7.18 1.34
C SER A 112 -8.01 5.71 1.56
N GLY A 113 -7.37 5.42 2.69
CA GLY A 113 -6.97 4.09 3.12
C GLY A 113 -7.92 3.49 4.15
N VAL A 114 -8.13 2.18 4.06
CA VAL A 114 -8.80 1.38 5.08
C VAL A 114 -7.92 0.19 5.41
N VAL A 115 -7.60 0.00 6.70
CA VAL A 115 -6.86 -1.18 7.16
C VAL A 115 -7.73 -2.43 6.98
N THR A 116 -7.24 -3.40 6.22
CA THR A 116 -7.94 -4.65 5.89
C THR A 116 -7.36 -5.86 6.62
N LYS A 117 -6.07 -5.82 7.01
CA LYS A 117 -5.41 -6.85 7.79
C LYS A 117 -4.45 -6.23 8.79
N SER A 118 -4.46 -6.75 10.01
CA SER A 118 -3.58 -6.31 11.08
C SER A 118 -3.36 -7.41 12.10
N PHE A 119 -2.16 -7.46 12.69
CA PHE A 119 -1.87 -8.27 13.87
C PHE A 119 -2.43 -7.65 15.17
N TYR A 120 -2.62 -6.33 15.19
CA TYR A 120 -3.10 -5.60 16.37
C TYR A 120 -4.59 -5.88 16.61
N LYS A 121 -4.95 -6.13 17.86
CA LYS A 121 -6.34 -6.36 18.28
C LYS A 121 -6.82 -5.17 19.11
N LYS A 122 -8.04 -4.67 18.82
CA LYS A 122 -8.70 -3.71 19.73
C LYS A 122 -8.90 -4.42 21.07
N LYS A 123 -8.47 -3.78 22.16
CA LYS A 123 -8.90 -4.20 23.49
C LYS A 123 -10.35 -3.75 23.64
N ASN A 124 -11.24 -4.70 23.89
CA ASN A 124 -12.64 -4.44 24.21
C ASN A 124 -12.75 -3.81 25.60
#